data_AF-A0A8S1QH54-F1
#
_entry.id   AF-A0A8S1QH54-F1
#
_cell.length_a   1.000
_cell.length_b   1.000
_cell.length_c   1.000
_cell.angle_alpha   90.00
_cell.angle_beta   90.00
_cell.angle_gamma   90.00
#
_symmetry.space_group_name_H-M   'P 1'
#
loop_
_entity.id
_entity.type
_entity.pdbx_description
1 polymer ?
#
loop_
_entity_poly.entity_id
_entity_poly.type
_entity_poly.pdbx_seq_one_letter_code
_entity_poly.pdbx_strand_id
1 'polypeptide(L)'
;MTEEIVNLFVTKYGSGDIQKNQLLQQSIQKVLLKEGANSQVLTKLRKKLGQSQSQQQFFPVLGNGECGQSTKAPIDSQRKTFDGFTKRVQPFQRTYLQSFDQISETSEKAPKSIYYVDRQDEDEWAALMKFDAQLYQKEQERKKELLQQKKAQMKKELDMQLKIKQERKEREKDLEEKYNNFQSDLLQKKNEQEQEKQISAKNKLLQLQSERDVQLNNKKKKQHSEDRELRNYKKEISQRYQDELQRQIDEENRIKLMKREYMFKVMKQSETDKMVIQQKQKEQERLEQANCEKYGELLDQIEQRRIEENRKKKEKVDKNNAWSESQLLRYKLEKEDDHKMQYWKTIEEQKFLEEEQKKKNRVNELKQKTIQSLEQSIKLKQIKKLQEKELDNLQGQVWKQDTERFFQEEQDKLDQIKKVKIEHKKILQKQMQDKIKPERGEKMSIPELLQNKAILKTIKEKDIYDLEKTVV
;
A
#
# COMPACT_ATOMS: atom_id res chain seq x y z
N MET A 1 -2.79 -42.55 19.31
CA MET A 1 -2.35 -41.13 19.46
C MET A 1 -1.25 -40.74 18.47
N THR A 2 -0.18 -41.51 18.30
CA THR A 2 0.88 -41.21 17.33
C THR A 2 0.38 -41.29 15.87
N GLU A 3 -0.42 -42.31 15.54
CA GLU A 3 -1.01 -42.46 14.19
C GLU A 3 -1.98 -41.33 13.82
N GLU A 4 -2.76 -40.82 14.78
CA GLU A 4 -3.66 -39.68 14.56
C GLU A 4 -2.89 -38.40 14.21
N ILE A 5 -1.74 -38.17 14.84
CA ILE A 5 -0.89 -36.99 14.56
C ILE A 5 -0.21 -37.13 13.21
N VAL A 6 0.24 -38.34 12.85
CA VAL A 6 0.80 -38.63 11.53
C VAL A 6 -0.24 -38.38 10.45
N ASN A 7 -1.48 -38.85 10.63
CA ASN A 7 -2.58 -38.60 9.69
C ASN A 7 -2.92 -37.11 9.58
N LEU A 8 -2.97 -36.37 10.70
CA LEU A 8 -3.17 -34.91 10.67
C LEU A 8 -2.06 -34.16 9.92
N PHE A 9 -0.81 -34.64 10.01
CA PHE A 9 0.31 -34.05 9.29
C PHE A 9 0.22 -34.29 7.77
N VAL A 10 -0.16 -35.51 7.38
CA VAL A 10 -0.36 -35.86 5.95
C VAL A 10 -1.55 -35.10 5.38
N THR A 11 -2.63 -34.93 6.12
CA THR A 11 -3.77 -34.12 5.66
C THR A 11 -3.42 -32.65 5.48
N LYS A 12 -2.49 -32.12 6.29
CA LYS A 12 -2.13 -30.69 6.26
C LYS A 12 -0.97 -30.36 5.31
N TYR A 13 -0.02 -31.28 5.14
CA TYR A 13 1.23 -31.05 4.41
C TYR A 13 1.50 -32.10 3.32
N GLY A 14 0.59 -33.07 3.16
CA GLY A 14 0.65 -34.05 2.09
C GLY A 14 0.39 -33.41 0.73
N SER A 15 0.91 -34.07 -0.30
CA SER A 15 0.68 -33.71 -1.70
C SER A 15 -0.32 -34.68 -2.34
N GLY A 16 -0.82 -34.41 -3.55
CA GLY A 16 -1.70 -35.37 -4.25
C GLY A 16 -1.04 -36.71 -4.61
N ASP A 17 0.27 -36.84 -4.38
CA ASP A 17 1.07 -38.03 -4.68
C ASP A 17 1.13 -38.99 -3.48
N ILE A 18 0.56 -40.18 -3.67
CA ILE A 18 0.41 -41.23 -2.64
C ILE A 18 1.78 -41.71 -2.14
N GLN A 19 2.79 -41.82 -3.01
CA GLN A 19 4.11 -42.31 -2.62
C GLN A 19 4.85 -41.32 -1.73
N LYS A 20 4.73 -40.03 -2.01
CA LYS A 20 5.30 -38.96 -1.17
C LYS A 20 4.63 -38.89 0.19
N ASN A 21 3.32 -39.12 0.24
CA ASN A 21 2.58 -39.17 1.50
C ASN A 21 2.98 -40.39 2.35
N GLN A 22 3.24 -41.55 1.73
CA GLN A 22 3.76 -42.72 2.45
C GLN A 22 5.18 -42.48 3.00
N LEU A 23 6.07 -41.86 2.22
CA LEU A 23 7.41 -41.48 2.68
C LEU A 23 7.36 -40.46 3.83
N LEU A 24 6.43 -39.50 3.76
CA LEU A 24 6.20 -38.52 4.82
C LEU A 24 5.70 -39.21 6.09
N GLN A 25 4.74 -40.14 5.98
CA GLN A 25 4.26 -40.94 7.11
C GLN A 25 5.40 -41.71 7.78
N GLN A 26 6.20 -42.43 7.00
CA GLN A 26 7.33 -43.21 7.52
C GLN A 26 8.40 -42.33 8.18
N SER A 27 8.67 -41.15 7.62
CA SER A 27 9.64 -40.20 8.15
C SER A 27 9.19 -39.63 9.49
N ILE A 28 7.92 -39.22 9.61
CA ILE A 28 7.35 -38.70 10.85
C ILE A 28 7.28 -39.80 11.91
N GLN A 29 6.88 -41.01 11.53
CA GLN A 29 6.82 -42.15 12.44
C GLN A 29 8.21 -42.51 12.99
N LYS A 30 9.27 -42.45 12.15
CA LYS A 30 10.67 -42.62 12.60
C LYS A 30 11.11 -41.52 13.56
N VAL A 31 10.75 -40.26 13.32
CA VAL A 31 11.08 -39.14 14.23
C VAL A 31 10.38 -39.30 15.57
N LEU A 32 9.09 -39.65 15.57
CA LEU A 32 8.31 -39.87 16.80
C LEU A 32 8.80 -41.09 17.60
N LEU A 33 9.31 -42.13 16.93
CA LEU A 33 9.96 -43.27 17.58
C LEU A 33 11.31 -42.90 18.18
N LYS A 34 12.08 -42.01 17.53
CA LYS A 34 13.42 -41.59 17.96
C LYS A 34 13.39 -40.60 19.13
N GLU A 35 12.42 -39.69 19.17
CA GLU A 35 12.32 -38.69 20.26
C GLU A 35 11.62 -39.22 21.52
N GLY A 36 11.08 -40.43 21.48
CA GLY A 36 10.27 -41.00 22.55
C GLY A 36 8.89 -40.34 22.59
N ALA A 37 7.83 -41.15 22.57
CA ALA A 37 6.44 -40.69 22.58
C ALA A 37 6.03 -40.11 23.94
N ASN A 38 6.64 -38.99 24.34
CA ASN A 38 6.31 -38.29 25.56
C ASN A 38 4.96 -37.58 25.37
N SER A 39 3.95 -38.01 26.13
CA SER A 39 2.53 -37.60 25.99
C SER A 39 2.35 -36.07 25.95
N GLN A 40 3.18 -35.32 26.67
CA GLN A 40 3.14 -33.85 26.67
C GLN A 40 3.59 -33.23 25.34
N VAL A 41 4.56 -33.83 24.64
CA VAL A 41 5.06 -33.35 23.33
C VAL A 41 4.00 -33.60 22.25
N LEU A 42 3.39 -34.79 22.27
CA LEU A 42 2.28 -35.15 21.36
C LEU A 42 1.06 -34.22 21.56
N THR A 43 0.75 -33.86 22.81
CA THR A 43 -0.36 -32.95 23.12
C THR A 43 -0.08 -31.52 22.64
N LYS A 44 1.16 -31.03 22.79
CA LYS A 44 1.58 -29.72 22.25
C LYS A 44 1.57 -29.70 20.71
N LEU A 45 2.00 -30.77 20.06
CA LEU A 45 1.95 -30.94 18.60
C LEU A 45 0.50 -30.95 18.11
N ARG A 46 -0.38 -31.74 18.75
CA ARG A 46 -1.81 -31.78 18.42
C ARG A 46 -2.47 -30.41 18.56
N LYS A 47 -2.14 -29.64 19.61
CA LYS A 47 -2.65 -28.28 19.81
C LYS A 47 -2.18 -27.32 18.70
N LYS A 48 -0.93 -27.41 18.26
CA LYS A 48 -0.41 -26.61 17.12
C LYS A 48 -0.99 -27.02 15.77
N LEU A 49 -1.25 -28.32 15.55
CA LEU A 49 -1.87 -28.82 14.33
C LEU A 49 -3.36 -28.47 14.25
N GLY A 50 -4.09 -28.56 15.37
CA GLY A 50 -5.54 -28.31 15.45
C GLY A 50 -5.95 -26.84 15.56
N GLN A 51 -5.06 -25.93 16.01
CA GLN A 51 -5.39 -24.50 16.15
C GLN A 51 -5.46 -23.70 14.84
N SER A 52 -5.21 -24.30 13.67
CA SER A 52 -5.25 -23.58 12.38
C SER A 52 -6.63 -23.43 11.74
N GLN A 53 -7.72 -23.92 12.34
CA GLN A 53 -9.07 -23.75 11.76
C GLN A 53 -9.81 -22.46 12.18
N SER A 54 -9.22 -21.58 13.02
CA SER A 54 -9.92 -20.35 13.47
C SER A 54 -9.15 -19.05 13.26
N GLN A 55 -8.18 -19.00 12.35
CA GLN A 55 -7.58 -17.74 11.90
C GLN A 55 -7.46 -17.73 10.37
N GLN A 56 -8.60 -17.62 9.69
CA GLN A 56 -8.65 -16.94 8.40
C GLN A 56 -9.01 -15.48 8.67
N GLN A 57 -8.01 -14.61 8.69
CA GLN A 57 -8.15 -13.25 8.17
C GLN A 57 -6.82 -12.80 7.54
N PHE A 58 -6.93 -12.54 6.23
CA PHE A 58 -6.18 -11.59 5.41
C PHE A 58 -4.64 -11.66 5.37
N PHE A 59 -4.13 -12.41 4.40
CA PHE A 59 -3.00 -11.97 3.56
C PHE A 59 -3.27 -12.38 2.10
N PRO A 60 -3.17 -11.46 1.11
CA PRO A 60 -3.25 -11.83 -0.29
C PRO A 60 -1.92 -12.42 -0.76
N VAL A 61 -1.98 -13.65 -1.27
CA VAL A 61 -0.87 -14.32 -1.97
C VAL A 61 -0.81 -13.81 -3.41
N LEU A 62 0.36 -13.31 -3.81
CA LEU A 62 0.73 -13.05 -5.19
C LEU A 62 0.86 -14.40 -5.92
N GLY A 63 -0.09 -14.69 -6.83
CA GLY A 63 -0.04 -15.84 -7.72
C GLY A 63 0.77 -15.53 -8.98
N ASN A 64 1.90 -16.22 -9.14
CA ASN A 64 2.49 -16.50 -10.44
C ASN A 64 1.74 -17.69 -11.06
N GLY A 65 1.45 -17.57 -12.35
CA GLY A 65 0.59 -18.50 -13.08
C GLY A 65 1.24 -19.83 -13.43
N GLU A 66 0.38 -20.81 -13.66
CA GLU A 66 0.61 -21.88 -14.61
C GLU A 66 -0.65 -22.12 -15.44
N CYS A 67 -0.37 -22.34 -16.73
CA CYS A 67 -1.25 -22.64 -17.83
C CYS A 67 -1.95 -23.99 -17.64
N GLY A 68 -3.22 -24.11 -18.05
CA GLY A 68 -3.86 -25.42 -18.13
C GLY A 68 -5.35 -25.42 -18.43
N GLN A 69 -5.66 -25.52 -19.72
CA GLN A 69 -6.79 -26.26 -20.31
C GLN A 69 -8.10 -25.56 -20.71
N SER A 70 -8.40 -25.82 -22.00
CA SER A 70 -9.69 -26.26 -22.53
C SER A 70 -10.72 -25.19 -22.94
N THR A 71 -10.53 -24.73 -24.19
CA THR A 71 -11.54 -24.67 -25.26
C THR A 71 -12.94 -25.20 -24.91
N LYS A 72 -13.95 -24.31 -25.01
CA LYS A 72 -15.23 -24.50 -25.73
C LYS A 72 -16.10 -23.25 -25.54
N ALA A 73 -16.13 -22.41 -26.57
CA ALA A 73 -17.16 -21.38 -26.71
C ALA A 73 -18.35 -21.98 -27.48
N PRO A 74 -19.59 -21.78 -27.04
CA PRO A 74 -20.74 -21.77 -27.92
C PRO A 74 -20.90 -20.34 -28.47
N ILE A 75 -20.75 -20.28 -29.79
CA ILE A 75 -21.29 -19.27 -30.68
C ILE A 75 -22.82 -19.26 -30.49
N ASP A 76 -23.41 -18.12 -30.11
CA ASP A 76 -24.56 -17.50 -30.81
C ASP A 76 -25.24 -16.37 -30.02
N SER A 77 -25.71 -15.37 -30.76
CA SER A 77 -26.84 -14.47 -30.47
C SER A 77 -26.76 -13.56 -29.22
N GLN A 78 -26.85 -12.22 -29.25
CA GLN A 78 -27.36 -11.26 -30.22
C GLN A 78 -26.67 -9.92 -29.97
N ARG A 79 -25.88 -9.41 -30.94
CA ARG A 79 -25.57 -7.99 -31.02
C ARG A 79 -26.66 -7.33 -31.86
N LYS A 80 -27.58 -6.59 -31.22
CA LYS A 80 -28.39 -5.59 -31.91
C LYS A 80 -27.50 -4.39 -32.19
N THR A 81 -26.88 -4.38 -33.36
CA THR A 81 -26.32 -3.18 -33.97
C THR A 81 -27.48 -2.25 -34.33
N PHE A 82 -27.40 -1.03 -33.81
CA PHE A 82 -28.30 0.06 -34.13
C PHE A 82 -27.90 0.57 -35.52
N ASP A 83 -28.60 0.13 -36.56
CA ASP A 83 -28.43 0.66 -37.91
C ASP A 83 -28.98 2.08 -37.98
N GLY A 84 -28.09 2.99 -38.39
CA GLY A 84 -28.41 4.38 -38.65
C GLY A 84 -29.38 4.50 -39.82
N PHE A 85 -30.60 4.92 -39.53
CA PHE A 85 -31.61 5.30 -40.51
C PHE A 85 -31.22 6.64 -41.15
N THR A 86 -30.28 6.57 -42.09
CA THR A 86 -29.97 7.65 -43.03
C THR A 86 -30.25 7.16 -44.44
N LYS A 87 -30.85 8.05 -45.25
CA LYS A 87 -31.23 7.92 -46.68
C LYS A 87 -32.68 7.49 -46.96
N ARG A 88 -33.56 8.49 -47.00
CA ARG A 88 -34.56 8.61 -48.08
C ARG A 88 -34.89 10.08 -48.35
N VAL A 89 -33.91 10.82 -48.84
CA VAL A 89 -34.17 12.07 -49.57
C VAL A 89 -34.20 11.69 -51.05
N GLN A 90 -35.40 11.68 -51.62
CA GLN A 90 -35.60 11.71 -53.06
C GLN A 90 -35.18 13.09 -53.58
N PRO A 91 -34.25 13.21 -54.54
CA PRO A 91 -34.19 14.37 -55.42
C PRO A 91 -35.21 14.19 -56.56
N PHE A 92 -35.39 15.20 -57.42
CA PHE A 92 -36.26 15.22 -58.62
C PHE A 92 -37.76 15.45 -58.32
N GLN A 93 -38.48 16.46 -58.83
CA GLN A 93 -38.24 17.41 -59.94
C GLN A 93 -38.88 18.78 -59.58
N ARG A 94 -38.13 19.86 -59.82
CA ARG A 94 -38.73 21.18 -60.07
C ARG A 94 -39.34 21.14 -61.47
N THR A 95 -40.65 20.95 -61.57
CA THR A 95 -41.40 21.40 -62.74
C THR A 95 -41.70 22.89 -62.56
N TYR A 96 -40.93 23.70 -63.28
CA TYR A 96 -41.35 25.01 -63.72
C TYR A 96 -42.41 24.82 -64.80
N LEU A 97 -43.64 25.23 -64.52
CA LEU A 97 -44.71 25.55 -65.46
C LEU A 97 -45.70 26.35 -64.59
N GLN A 98 -45.62 27.68 -64.56
CA GLN A 98 -45.98 28.60 -65.63
C GLN A 98 -47.40 28.32 -66.12
N SER A 99 -48.23 29.36 -66.13
CA SER A 99 -49.68 29.40 -66.41
C SER A 99 -50.58 28.94 -65.27
N PHE A 100 -51.07 29.90 -64.47
CA PHE A 100 -52.49 30.16 -64.22
C PHE A 100 -52.60 31.42 -63.34
N ASP A 101 -52.11 32.53 -63.88
CA ASP A 101 -52.55 33.87 -63.50
C ASP A 101 -53.08 34.53 -64.78
N GLN A 102 -54.09 33.88 -65.37
CA GLN A 102 -55.01 34.56 -66.29
C GLN A 102 -56.10 35.16 -65.40
N ILE A 103 -55.75 36.30 -64.79
CA ILE A 103 -56.77 37.27 -64.42
C ILE A 103 -57.38 37.69 -65.76
N SER A 104 -58.62 37.28 -66.00
CA SER A 104 -59.48 37.84 -67.03
C SER A 104 -59.58 39.35 -66.83
N GLU A 105 -58.67 40.11 -67.42
CA GLU A 105 -58.88 41.50 -67.83
C GLU A 105 -59.82 41.48 -69.05
N THR A 106 -61.06 41.04 -68.83
CA THR A 106 -62.12 41.29 -69.81
C THR A 106 -62.51 42.75 -69.69
N SER A 107 -61.82 43.60 -70.45
CA SER A 107 -62.40 44.72 -71.20
C SER A 107 -63.53 45.47 -70.47
N GLU A 108 -63.22 46.21 -69.41
CA GLU A 108 -64.02 47.36 -69.01
C GLU A 108 -63.76 48.49 -70.03
N LYS A 109 -64.43 48.41 -71.18
CA LYS A 109 -64.66 49.59 -72.01
C LYS A 109 -65.58 50.51 -71.22
N ALA A 110 -65.03 51.60 -70.69
CA ALA A 110 -65.84 52.72 -70.25
C ALA A 110 -66.72 53.17 -71.44
N PRO A 111 -68.05 53.30 -71.30
CA PRO A 111 -68.84 53.94 -72.32
C PRO A 111 -68.38 55.40 -72.41
N LYS A 112 -67.85 55.79 -73.58
CA LYS A 112 -67.57 57.19 -73.90
C LYS A 112 -68.91 57.91 -74.00
N SER A 113 -69.33 58.60 -72.94
CA SER A 113 -70.37 59.60 -73.03
C SER A 113 -69.76 60.88 -73.61
N ILE A 114 -69.79 60.97 -74.94
CA ILE A 114 -69.67 62.25 -75.65
C ILE A 114 -71.07 62.84 -75.69
N TYR A 115 -71.37 63.76 -74.77
CA TYR A 115 -72.42 64.75 -74.96
C TYR A 115 -71.90 66.10 -74.45
N TYR A 116 -71.50 66.93 -75.40
CA TYR A 116 -71.44 68.38 -75.18
C TYR A 116 -72.88 68.87 -75.12
N VAL A 117 -73.34 69.26 -73.94
CA VAL A 117 -74.53 70.12 -73.79
C VAL A 117 -74.10 71.27 -72.90
N ASP A 118 -73.77 72.39 -73.55
CA ASP A 118 -73.60 73.67 -72.87
C ASP A 118 -74.99 74.23 -72.53
N ARG A 119 -75.20 74.44 -71.23
CA ARG A 119 -76.16 75.34 -70.55
C ARG A 119 -77.66 75.07 -70.69
N GLN A 120 -78.21 74.36 -69.69
CA GLN A 120 -79.12 74.93 -68.68
C GLN A 120 -79.19 73.97 -67.49
N ASP A 121 -79.11 74.54 -66.29
CA ASP A 121 -79.10 73.81 -65.02
C ASP A 121 -80.39 73.00 -64.82
N GLU A 122 -80.23 71.82 -64.19
CA GLU A 122 -81.29 70.87 -63.76
C GLU A 122 -81.77 69.80 -64.75
N ASP A 123 -80.87 69.18 -65.53
CA ASP A 123 -81.16 67.85 -66.06
C ASP A 123 -80.87 66.79 -64.96
N GLU A 124 -81.92 66.44 -64.20
CA GLU A 124 -81.88 65.49 -63.09
C GLU A 124 -81.28 64.13 -63.51
N TRP A 125 -81.41 63.76 -64.78
CA TRP A 125 -80.80 62.56 -65.36
C TRP A 125 -79.27 62.66 -65.46
N ALA A 126 -78.72 63.83 -65.79
CA ALA A 126 -77.29 64.04 -65.80
C ALA A 126 -76.71 64.04 -64.36
N ALA A 127 -77.48 64.51 -63.38
CA ALA A 127 -77.12 64.42 -61.96
C ALA A 127 -77.13 62.97 -61.46
N LEU A 128 -78.15 62.18 -61.82
CA LEU A 128 -78.21 60.74 -61.54
C LEU A 128 -77.04 59.98 -62.18
N MET A 129 -76.72 60.25 -63.44
CA MET A 129 -75.58 59.60 -64.12
C MET A 129 -74.23 59.98 -63.51
N LYS A 130 -74.05 61.24 -63.08
CA LYS A 130 -72.86 61.66 -62.31
C LYS A 130 -72.81 60.97 -60.94
N PHE A 131 -73.95 60.84 -60.27
CA PHE A 131 -74.05 60.16 -58.98
C PHE A 131 -73.73 58.66 -59.10
N ASP A 132 -74.27 57.96 -60.10
CA ASP A 132 -73.96 56.55 -60.39
C ASP A 132 -72.48 56.35 -60.75
N ALA A 133 -71.90 57.24 -61.57
CA ALA A 133 -70.47 57.22 -61.87
C ALA A 133 -69.61 57.44 -60.61
N GLN A 134 -70.03 58.34 -59.72
CA GLN A 134 -69.36 58.60 -58.45
C GLN A 134 -69.51 57.42 -57.47
N LEU A 135 -70.67 56.76 -57.45
CA LEU A 135 -70.93 55.56 -56.65
C LEU A 135 -70.06 54.39 -57.14
N TYR A 136 -69.98 54.19 -58.45
CA TYR A 136 -69.12 53.19 -59.07
C TYR A 136 -67.63 53.45 -58.80
N GLN A 137 -67.17 54.71 -58.91
CA GLN A 137 -65.81 55.08 -58.52
C GLN A 137 -65.53 54.76 -57.05
N LYS A 138 -66.45 55.12 -56.15
CA LYS A 138 -66.34 54.83 -54.72
C LYS A 138 -66.35 53.31 -54.44
N GLU A 139 -67.12 52.54 -55.19
CA GLU A 139 -67.12 51.07 -55.09
C GLU A 139 -65.80 50.46 -55.59
N GLN A 140 -65.22 50.99 -56.68
CA GLN A 140 -63.91 50.59 -57.20
C GLN A 140 -62.77 50.93 -56.23
N GLU A 141 -62.79 52.11 -55.63
CA GLU A 141 -61.85 52.50 -54.57
C GLU A 141 -61.96 51.57 -53.37
N ARG A 142 -63.19 51.29 -52.91
CA ARG A 142 -63.42 50.34 -51.81
C ARG A 142 -62.93 48.92 -52.16
N LYS A 143 -63.10 48.46 -53.39
CA LYS A 143 -62.57 47.16 -53.86
C LYS A 143 -61.04 47.15 -53.83
N LYS A 144 -60.38 48.23 -54.28
CA LYS A 144 -58.92 48.39 -54.22
C LYS A 144 -58.41 48.38 -52.77
N GLU A 145 -59.06 49.10 -51.87
CA GLU A 145 -58.72 49.12 -50.45
C GLU A 145 -58.85 47.72 -49.82
N LEU A 146 -59.94 47.00 -50.10
CA LEU A 146 -60.15 45.62 -49.63
C LEU A 146 -59.06 44.67 -50.15
N LEU A 147 -58.65 44.82 -51.41
CA LEU A 147 -57.60 44.01 -52.02
C LEU A 147 -56.23 44.34 -51.41
N GLN A 148 -55.97 45.62 -51.14
CA GLN A 148 -54.76 46.07 -50.45
C GLN A 148 -54.71 45.58 -49.00
N GLN A 149 -55.84 45.59 -48.27
CA GLN A 149 -55.95 45.00 -46.94
C GLN A 149 -55.71 43.49 -46.96
N LYS A 150 -56.29 42.75 -47.90
CA LYS A 150 -56.03 41.30 -48.07
C LYS A 150 -54.56 41.02 -48.37
N LYS A 151 -53.94 41.80 -49.26
CA LYS A 151 -52.51 41.69 -49.58
C LYS A 151 -51.63 42.00 -48.36
N ALA A 152 -52.00 43.01 -47.56
CA ALA A 152 -51.30 43.34 -46.32
C ALA A 152 -51.43 42.25 -45.26
N GLN A 153 -52.62 41.64 -45.11
CA GLN A 153 -52.82 40.49 -44.22
C GLN A 153 -52.00 39.28 -44.66
N MET A 154 -51.97 38.97 -45.96
CA MET A 154 -51.17 37.88 -46.52
C MET A 154 -49.67 38.11 -46.31
N LYS A 155 -49.18 39.35 -46.51
CA LYS A 155 -47.79 39.71 -46.23
C LYS A 155 -47.46 39.52 -44.74
N LYS A 156 -48.31 40.00 -43.83
CA LYS A 156 -48.11 39.83 -42.38
C LYS A 156 -48.05 38.35 -41.98
N GLU A 157 -48.92 37.51 -42.57
CA GLU A 157 -48.92 36.06 -42.33
C GLU A 157 -47.62 35.40 -42.85
N LEU A 158 -47.17 35.76 -44.05
CA LEU A 158 -45.91 35.26 -44.61
C LEU A 158 -44.69 35.71 -43.77
N ASP A 159 -44.65 36.97 -43.34
CA ASP A 159 -43.60 37.50 -42.46
C ASP A 159 -43.60 36.77 -41.11
N MET A 160 -44.78 36.45 -40.56
CA MET A 160 -44.92 35.66 -39.34
C MET A 160 -44.40 34.22 -39.53
N GLN A 161 -44.71 33.58 -40.66
CA GLN A 161 -44.20 32.24 -40.98
C GLN A 161 -42.68 32.22 -41.16
N LEU A 162 -42.11 33.25 -41.79
CA LEU A 162 -40.67 33.41 -41.91
C LEU A 162 -40.02 33.57 -40.54
N LYS A 163 -40.59 34.41 -39.67
CA LYS A 163 -40.09 34.60 -38.30
C LYS A 163 -40.12 33.30 -37.49
N ILE A 164 -41.22 32.56 -37.52
CA ILE A 164 -41.35 31.26 -36.84
C ILE A 164 -40.31 30.26 -37.37
N LYS A 165 -40.08 30.23 -38.68
CA LYS A 165 -39.06 29.36 -39.29
C LYS A 165 -37.65 29.74 -38.85
N GLN A 166 -37.37 31.03 -38.72
CA GLN A 166 -36.07 31.54 -38.29
C GLN A 166 -35.82 31.24 -36.80
N GLU A 167 -36.80 31.48 -35.94
CA GLU A 167 -36.75 31.13 -34.51
C GLU A 167 -36.60 29.61 -34.29
N ARG A 168 -37.21 28.79 -35.15
CA ARG A 168 -37.02 27.34 -35.11
C ARG A 168 -35.59 26.95 -35.47
N LYS A 169 -35.02 27.58 -36.50
CA LYS A 169 -33.64 27.33 -36.93
C LYS A 169 -32.63 27.76 -35.87
N GLU A 170 -32.87 28.88 -35.19
CA GLU A 170 -32.04 29.33 -34.06
C GLU A 170 -32.13 28.35 -32.88
N ARG A 171 -33.33 27.92 -32.50
CA ARG A 171 -33.49 26.88 -31.46
C ARG A 171 -32.81 25.56 -31.80
N GLU A 172 -32.88 25.13 -33.07
CA GLU A 172 -32.19 23.92 -33.53
C GLU A 172 -30.66 24.09 -33.43
N LYS A 173 -30.11 25.25 -33.81
CA LYS A 173 -28.68 25.57 -33.62
C LYS A 173 -28.27 25.57 -32.15
N ASP A 174 -29.04 26.21 -31.28
CA ASP A 174 -28.72 26.24 -29.84
C ASP A 174 -28.71 24.83 -29.22
N LEU A 175 -29.61 23.96 -29.67
CA LEU A 175 -29.65 22.56 -29.24
C LEU A 175 -28.45 21.77 -29.77
N GLU A 176 -28.06 22.02 -31.03
CA GLU A 176 -26.90 21.38 -31.65
C GLU A 176 -25.59 21.83 -30.97
N GLU A 177 -25.44 23.11 -30.65
CA GLU A 177 -24.32 23.63 -29.86
C GLU A 177 -24.26 23.01 -28.46
N LYS A 178 -25.41 22.92 -27.76
CA LYS A 178 -25.48 22.25 -26.45
C LYS A 178 -25.09 20.77 -26.55
N TYR A 179 -25.52 20.08 -27.60
CA TYR A 179 -25.17 18.69 -27.83
C TYR A 179 -23.67 18.52 -28.12
N ASN A 180 -23.10 19.39 -28.96
CA ASN A 180 -21.68 19.37 -29.27
C ASN A 180 -20.83 19.66 -28.03
N ASN A 181 -21.22 20.65 -27.21
CA ASN A 181 -20.55 20.94 -25.94
C ASN A 181 -20.62 19.75 -24.98
N PHE A 182 -21.79 19.11 -24.85
CA PHE A 182 -21.94 17.92 -24.03
C PHE A 182 -21.04 16.76 -24.49
N GLN A 183 -20.92 16.54 -25.80
CA GLN A 183 -20.03 15.52 -26.36
C GLN A 183 -18.55 15.87 -26.10
N SER A 184 -18.18 17.15 -26.24
CA SER A 184 -16.83 17.64 -25.92
C SER A 184 -16.49 17.43 -24.44
N ASP A 185 -17.40 17.77 -23.53
CA ASP A 185 -17.23 17.56 -22.09
C ASP A 185 -17.11 16.08 -21.73
N LEU A 186 -17.90 15.23 -22.38
CA LEU A 186 -17.83 13.78 -22.20
C LEU A 186 -16.46 13.24 -22.65
N LEU A 187 -15.97 13.71 -23.80
CA LEU A 187 -14.66 13.33 -24.32
C LEU A 187 -13.53 13.82 -23.39
N GLN A 188 -13.62 15.05 -22.90
CA GLN A 188 -12.67 15.61 -21.95
C GLN A 188 -12.61 14.79 -20.66
N LYS A 189 -13.76 14.47 -20.06
CA LYS A 189 -13.84 13.62 -18.87
C LYS A 189 -13.26 12.23 -19.10
N LYS A 190 -13.45 11.65 -20.29
CA LYS A 190 -12.84 10.37 -20.66
C LYS A 190 -11.32 10.46 -20.77
N ASN A 191 -10.82 11.57 -21.32
CA ASN A 191 -9.38 11.81 -21.42
C ASN A 191 -8.75 12.03 -20.04
N GLU A 192 -9.40 12.80 -19.16
CA GLU A 192 -8.99 12.99 -17.76
C GLU A 192 -8.92 11.66 -17.00
N GLN A 193 -9.96 10.81 -17.12
CA GLN A 193 -9.96 9.47 -16.52
C GLN A 193 -8.81 8.59 -17.02
N GLU A 194 -8.46 8.69 -18.31
CA GLU A 194 -7.36 7.91 -18.87
C GLU A 194 -6.00 8.45 -18.40
N GLN A 195 -5.85 9.77 -18.28
CA GLN A 195 -4.66 10.39 -17.69
C GLN A 195 -4.49 10.02 -16.22
N GLU A 196 -5.55 10.03 -15.42
CA GLU A 196 -5.52 9.59 -14.02
C GLU A 196 -5.09 8.14 -13.90
N LYS A 197 -5.59 7.25 -14.76
CA LYS A 197 -5.14 5.85 -14.82
C LYS A 197 -3.67 5.73 -15.17
N GLN A 198 -3.18 6.51 -16.14
CA GLN A 198 -1.76 6.51 -16.51
C GLN A 198 -0.88 7.03 -15.37
N ILE A 199 -1.28 8.09 -14.67
CA ILE A 199 -0.57 8.64 -13.52
C ILE A 199 -0.57 7.61 -12.37
N SER A 200 -1.71 7.00 -12.08
CA SER A 200 -1.83 5.94 -11.07
C SER A 200 -0.93 4.73 -11.39
N ALA A 201 -0.89 4.30 -12.65
CA ALA A 201 -0.01 3.23 -13.10
C ALA A 201 1.48 3.61 -12.96
N LYS A 202 1.86 4.84 -13.34
CA LYS A 202 3.23 5.36 -13.16
C LYS A 202 3.61 5.44 -11.68
N ASN A 203 2.72 5.92 -10.82
CA ASN A 203 2.95 6.01 -9.38
C ASN A 203 3.12 4.62 -8.76
N LYS A 204 2.29 3.65 -9.17
CA LYS A 204 2.42 2.25 -8.74
C LYS A 204 3.77 1.66 -9.18
N LEU A 205 4.20 1.94 -10.42
CA LEU A 205 5.51 1.49 -10.92
C LEU A 205 6.66 2.12 -10.11
N LEU A 206 6.58 3.42 -9.83
CA LEU A 206 7.58 4.14 -9.03
C LEU A 206 7.64 3.61 -7.59
N GLN A 207 6.49 3.30 -7.00
CA GLN A 207 6.43 2.68 -5.68
C GLN A 207 7.11 1.31 -5.66
N LEU A 208 6.80 0.44 -6.63
CA LEU A 208 7.44 -0.87 -6.75
C LEU A 208 8.96 -0.75 -6.95
N GLN A 209 9.42 0.25 -7.70
CA GLN A 209 10.84 0.54 -7.87
C GLN A 209 11.48 0.98 -6.56
N SER A 210 10.85 1.89 -5.82
CA SER A 210 11.32 2.33 -4.49
C SER A 210 11.39 1.16 -3.51
N GLU A 211 10.36 0.32 -3.46
CA GLU A 211 10.34 -0.88 -2.61
C GLU A 211 11.47 -1.86 -2.98
N ARG A 212 11.73 -2.05 -4.28
CA ARG A 212 12.86 -2.86 -4.77
C ARG A 212 14.19 -2.29 -4.34
N ASP A 213 14.38 -0.97 -4.41
CA ASP A 213 15.62 -0.31 -4.00
C ASP A 213 15.84 -0.41 -2.48
N VAL A 214 14.77 -0.28 -1.68
CA VAL A 214 14.80 -0.51 -0.24
C VAL A 214 15.19 -1.96 0.07
N GLN A 215 14.62 -2.94 -0.63
CA GLN A 215 14.97 -4.35 -0.47
C GLN A 215 16.44 -4.61 -0.83
N LEU A 216 16.93 -4.05 -1.93
CA LEU A 216 18.34 -4.17 -2.33
C LEU A 216 19.28 -3.54 -1.30
N ASN A 217 18.94 -2.37 -0.77
CA ASN A 217 19.73 -1.71 0.26
C ASN A 217 19.74 -2.51 1.57
N ASN A 218 18.60 -3.06 1.98
CA ASN A 218 18.50 -3.94 3.15
C ASN A 218 19.33 -5.22 2.97
N LYS A 219 19.31 -5.83 1.77
CA LYS A 219 20.16 -6.98 1.44
C LYS A 219 21.65 -6.64 1.52
N LYS A 220 22.07 -5.49 0.97
CA LYS A 220 23.46 -5.00 1.07
C LYS A 220 23.89 -4.75 2.52
N LYS A 221 23.02 -4.12 3.33
CA LYS A 221 23.28 -3.89 4.76
C LYS A 221 23.43 -5.20 5.53
N LYS A 222 22.54 -6.17 5.27
CA LYS A 222 22.62 -7.51 5.87
C LYS A 222 23.93 -8.21 5.50
N GLN A 223 24.28 -8.20 4.22
CA GLN A 223 25.54 -8.77 3.74
C GLN A 223 26.76 -8.10 4.39
N HIS A 224 26.77 -6.76 4.51
CA HIS A 224 27.85 -6.06 5.22
C HIS A 224 27.92 -6.40 6.71
N SER A 225 26.79 -6.62 7.37
CA SER A 225 26.76 -7.09 8.76
C SER A 225 27.35 -8.48 8.87
N GLU A 226 26.93 -9.41 8.01
CA GLU A 226 27.44 -10.79 7.95
C GLU A 226 28.95 -10.81 7.64
N ASP A 227 29.42 -9.99 6.69
CA ASP A 227 30.85 -9.84 6.39
C ASP A 227 31.64 -9.29 7.58
N ARG A 228 31.05 -8.35 8.34
CA ARG A 228 31.67 -7.79 9.55
C ARG A 228 31.75 -8.83 10.66
N GLU A 229 30.70 -9.61 10.87
CA GLU A 229 30.67 -10.72 11.82
C GLU A 229 31.69 -11.79 11.44
N LEU A 230 31.77 -12.16 10.16
CA LEU A 230 32.75 -13.12 9.66
C LEU A 230 34.18 -12.61 9.86
N ARG A 231 34.45 -11.32 9.61
CA ARG A 231 35.76 -10.70 9.88
C ARG A 231 36.08 -10.71 11.37
N ASN A 232 35.12 -10.40 12.23
CA ASN A 232 35.31 -10.44 13.68
C ASN A 232 35.60 -11.87 14.16
N TYR A 233 34.86 -12.85 13.66
CA TYR A 233 35.07 -14.27 13.95
C TYR A 233 36.45 -14.75 13.50
N LYS A 234 36.89 -14.38 12.29
CA LYS A 234 38.26 -14.66 11.80
C LYS A 234 39.33 -14.04 12.70
N LYS A 235 39.13 -12.79 13.14
CA LYS A 235 40.04 -12.13 14.09
C LYS A 235 40.08 -12.86 15.42
N GLU A 236 38.93 -13.27 15.96
CA GLU A 236 38.85 -14.00 17.21
C GLU A 236 39.57 -15.36 17.13
N ILE A 237 39.38 -16.11 16.05
CA ILE A 237 40.13 -17.36 15.82
C ILE A 237 41.63 -17.10 15.74
N SER A 238 42.03 -16.09 14.96
CA SER A 238 43.46 -15.74 14.82
C SER A 238 44.08 -15.37 16.17
N GLN A 239 43.34 -14.63 17.01
CA GLN A 239 43.79 -14.26 18.35
C GLN A 239 43.90 -15.49 19.25
N ARG A 240 42.90 -16.38 19.26
CA ARG A 240 42.97 -17.65 20.00
C ARG A 240 44.17 -18.51 19.59
N TYR A 241 44.49 -18.54 18.29
CA TYR A 241 45.66 -19.28 17.80
C TYR A 241 46.97 -18.65 18.25
N GLN A 242 47.06 -17.31 18.23
CA GLN A 242 48.21 -16.58 18.76
C GLN A 242 48.39 -16.80 20.27
N ASP A 243 47.29 -16.73 21.04
CA ASP A 243 47.30 -16.98 22.49
C ASP A 243 47.74 -18.42 22.81
N GLU A 244 47.25 -19.40 22.04
CA GLU A 244 47.64 -20.81 22.23
C GLU A 244 49.10 -21.05 21.86
N LEU A 245 49.60 -20.43 20.79
CA LEU A 245 51.02 -20.45 20.43
C LEU A 245 51.87 -19.81 21.53
N GLN A 246 51.44 -18.67 22.07
CA GLN A 246 52.14 -18.00 23.16
C GLN A 246 52.19 -18.87 24.42
N ARG A 247 51.08 -19.54 24.78
CA ARG A 247 51.05 -20.49 25.89
C ARG A 247 52.02 -21.66 25.69
N GLN A 248 52.13 -22.19 24.47
CA GLN A 248 53.10 -23.24 24.17
C GLN A 248 54.55 -22.76 24.34
N ILE A 249 54.84 -21.54 23.88
CA ILE A 249 56.16 -20.90 24.07
C ILE A 249 56.46 -20.71 25.56
N ASP A 250 55.48 -20.20 26.32
CA ASP A 250 55.64 -19.94 27.76
C ASP A 250 55.83 -21.24 28.54
N GLU A 251 55.10 -22.31 28.20
CA GLU A 251 55.26 -23.62 28.83
C GLU A 251 56.61 -24.26 28.47
N GLU A 252 57.07 -24.14 27.21
CA GLU A 252 58.40 -24.61 26.82
C GLU A 252 59.51 -23.86 27.58
N ASN A 253 59.37 -22.53 27.73
CA ASN A 253 60.29 -21.71 28.51
C ASN A 253 60.26 -22.09 30.00
N ARG A 254 59.08 -22.38 30.55
CA ARG A 254 58.92 -22.87 31.92
C ARG A 254 59.61 -24.21 32.12
N ILE A 255 59.46 -25.15 31.19
CA ILE A 255 60.16 -26.44 31.22
C ILE A 255 61.67 -26.25 31.13
N LYS A 256 62.16 -25.36 30.25
CA LYS A 256 63.59 -25.01 30.15
C LYS A 256 64.11 -24.43 31.47
N LEU A 257 63.35 -23.54 32.11
CA LEU A 257 63.70 -22.96 33.40
C LEU A 257 63.77 -24.04 34.49
N MET A 258 62.76 -24.90 34.59
CA MET A 258 62.71 -26.03 35.53
C MET A 258 63.89 -26.99 35.33
N LYS A 259 64.25 -27.30 34.07
CA LYS A 259 65.44 -28.12 33.76
C LYS A 259 66.74 -27.43 34.21
N ARG A 260 66.86 -26.11 34.01
CA ARG A 260 68.01 -25.33 34.46
C ARG A 260 68.12 -25.30 35.99
N GLU A 261 67.01 -25.09 36.70
CA GLU A 261 66.96 -25.13 38.16
C GLU A 261 67.30 -26.52 38.71
N TYR A 262 66.77 -27.57 38.09
CA TYR A 262 67.10 -28.96 38.43
C TYR A 262 68.60 -29.23 38.25
N MET A 263 69.18 -28.86 37.11
CA MET A 263 70.61 -29.00 36.85
C MET A 263 71.46 -28.20 37.85
N PHE A 264 71.05 -26.98 38.19
CA PHE A 264 71.71 -26.17 39.21
C PHE A 264 71.67 -26.83 40.59
N LYS A 265 70.52 -27.43 40.95
CA LYS A 265 70.39 -28.21 42.20
C LYS A 265 71.32 -29.42 42.22
N VAL A 266 71.41 -30.17 41.11
CA VAL A 266 72.33 -31.32 40.99
C VAL A 266 73.78 -30.88 41.05
N MET A 267 74.15 -29.77 40.41
CA MET A 267 75.51 -29.20 40.50
C MET A 267 75.85 -28.81 41.94
N LYS A 268 74.94 -28.11 42.62
CA LYS A 268 75.14 -27.72 44.02
C LYS A 268 75.28 -28.94 44.93
N GLN A 269 74.49 -29.99 44.70
CA GLN A 269 74.63 -31.27 45.42
C GLN A 269 75.98 -31.93 45.14
N SER A 270 76.43 -31.94 43.87
CA SER A 270 77.74 -32.45 43.50
C SER A 270 78.89 -31.67 44.13
N GLU A 271 78.77 -30.34 44.23
CA GLU A 271 79.73 -29.48 44.94
C GLU A 271 79.75 -29.75 46.45
N THR A 272 78.58 -29.92 47.08
CA THR A 272 78.52 -30.31 48.49
C THR A 272 79.10 -31.70 48.72
N ASP A 273 78.85 -32.66 47.83
CA ASP A 273 79.40 -34.01 47.94
C ASP A 273 80.92 -34.00 47.77
N LYS A 274 81.45 -33.20 46.84
CA LYS A 274 82.90 -32.97 46.71
C LYS A 274 83.51 -32.38 47.97
N MET A 275 82.84 -31.39 48.58
CA MET A 275 83.28 -30.81 49.86
C MET A 275 83.25 -31.83 50.99
N VAL A 276 82.21 -32.66 51.09
CA VAL A 276 82.12 -33.75 52.08
C VAL A 276 83.20 -34.79 51.86
N ILE A 277 83.50 -35.17 50.61
CA ILE A 277 84.58 -36.11 50.27
C ILE A 277 85.94 -35.51 50.65
N GLN A 278 86.19 -34.23 50.33
CA GLN A 278 87.43 -33.56 50.73
C GLN A 278 87.56 -33.44 52.25
N GLN A 279 86.46 -33.17 52.97
CA GLN A 279 86.45 -33.16 54.43
C GLN A 279 86.75 -34.55 54.99
N LYS A 280 86.13 -35.61 54.45
CA LYS A 280 86.42 -36.99 54.84
C LYS A 280 87.87 -37.38 54.52
N GLN A 281 88.43 -36.95 53.40
CA GLN A 281 89.84 -37.16 53.07
C GLN A 281 90.74 -36.46 54.09
N LYS A 282 90.48 -35.19 54.41
CA LYS A 282 91.23 -34.47 55.47
C LYS A 282 91.08 -35.11 56.84
N GLU A 283 89.90 -35.64 57.15
CA GLU A 283 89.66 -36.35 58.40
C GLU A 283 90.38 -37.70 58.42
N GLN A 284 90.43 -38.40 57.30
CA GLN A 284 91.20 -39.63 57.13
C GLN A 284 92.70 -39.36 57.20
N GLU A 285 93.21 -38.32 56.55
CA GLU A 285 94.61 -37.88 56.67
C GLU A 285 94.94 -37.50 58.11
N ARG A 286 94.04 -36.82 58.83
CA ARG A 286 94.19 -36.56 60.27
C ARG A 286 94.16 -37.83 61.11
N LEU A 287 93.32 -38.80 60.78
CA LEU A 287 93.27 -40.10 61.45
C LEU A 287 94.53 -40.94 61.16
N GLU A 288 95.04 -40.90 59.94
CA GLU A 288 96.29 -41.54 59.53
C GLU A 288 97.48 -40.86 60.19
N GLN A 289 97.51 -39.53 60.25
CA GLN A 289 98.50 -38.77 60.99
C GLN A 289 98.43 -39.08 62.48
N ALA A 290 97.25 -39.09 63.09
CA ALA A 290 97.06 -39.50 64.48
C ALA A 290 97.43 -40.97 64.71
N ASN A 291 97.27 -41.85 63.72
CA ASN A 291 97.73 -43.23 63.80
C ASN A 291 99.25 -43.32 63.66
N CYS A 292 99.89 -42.55 62.77
CA CYS A 292 101.35 -42.44 62.67
C CYS A 292 101.95 -41.86 63.96
N GLU A 293 101.30 -40.84 64.54
CA GLU A 293 101.62 -40.31 65.86
C GLU A 293 101.44 -41.39 66.92
N LYS A 294 100.36 -42.18 66.91
CA LYS A 294 100.20 -43.32 67.81
C LYS A 294 101.22 -44.43 67.59
N TYR A 295 101.70 -44.66 66.37
CA TYR A 295 102.79 -45.61 66.10
C TYR A 295 104.14 -45.04 66.55
N GLY A 296 104.35 -43.73 66.42
CA GLY A 296 105.46 -43.00 67.01
C GLY A 296 105.42 -43.07 68.54
N GLU A 297 104.26 -42.83 69.13
CA GLU A 297 103.99 -43.03 70.55
C GLU A 297 104.13 -44.49 70.95
N LEU A 298 103.83 -45.48 70.09
CA LEU A 298 104.03 -46.90 70.40
C LEU A 298 105.51 -47.26 70.43
N LEU A 299 106.31 -46.71 69.52
CA LEU A 299 107.78 -46.78 69.55
C LEU A 299 108.33 -46.08 70.79
N ASP A 300 107.84 -44.88 71.06
CA ASP A 300 108.15 -44.13 72.29
C ASP A 300 107.61 -44.84 73.53
N GLN A 301 106.55 -45.66 73.47
CA GLN A 301 106.01 -46.47 74.58
C GLN A 301 106.75 -47.80 74.72
N ILE A 302 107.50 -48.25 73.72
CA ILE A 302 108.46 -49.35 73.87
C ILE A 302 109.72 -48.80 74.58
N GLU A 303 110.18 -47.62 74.18
CA GLU A 303 111.29 -46.91 74.83
C GLU A 303 110.91 -46.40 76.23
N GLN A 304 109.69 -45.88 76.36
CA GLN A 304 109.11 -45.46 77.63
C GLN A 304 108.68 -46.67 78.44
N ARG A 305 108.26 -47.83 77.93
CA ARG A 305 108.11 -49.04 78.80
C ARG A 305 109.43 -49.44 79.47
N ARG A 306 110.57 -49.15 78.85
CA ARG A 306 111.92 -49.27 79.46
C ARG A 306 112.18 -48.22 80.55
N ILE A 307 111.55 -47.05 80.47
CA ILE A 307 111.69 -45.90 81.39
C ILE A 307 110.55 -45.85 82.44
N GLU A 308 109.36 -46.38 82.16
CA GLU A 308 108.14 -46.46 82.97
C GLU A 308 108.10 -47.73 83.81
N GLU A 309 108.93 -48.74 83.53
CA GLU A 309 109.31 -49.75 84.54
C GLU A 309 110.01 -49.09 85.73
N ASN A 310 110.69 -47.95 85.50
CA ASN A 310 111.24 -47.05 86.53
C ASN A 310 110.29 -45.90 86.95
N ARG A 311 109.15 -45.68 86.26
CA ARG A 311 108.25 -44.50 86.48
C ARG A 311 106.78 -44.84 86.77
N LYS A 312 106.40 -46.13 86.89
CA LYS A 312 105.12 -46.60 87.47
C LYS A 312 105.08 -46.46 89.01
N LYS A 313 105.36 -45.24 89.46
CA LYS A 313 105.04 -44.69 90.79
C LYS A 313 104.20 -43.40 90.69
N LYS A 314 103.71 -43.04 89.51
CA LYS A 314 102.94 -41.79 89.31
C LYS A 314 101.78 -41.97 88.34
N GLU A 315 100.95 -42.95 88.67
CA GLU A 315 99.59 -43.11 88.19
C GLU A 315 98.74 -41.93 88.67
N LYS A 316 97.92 -41.32 87.79
CA LYS A 316 96.46 -41.20 87.93
C LYS A 316 95.85 -39.93 87.29
N VAL A 317 94.88 -40.20 86.41
CA VAL A 317 93.55 -39.55 86.28
C VAL A 317 93.52 -38.30 85.40
N ASP A 318 93.01 -38.32 84.17
CA ASP A 318 91.66 -38.62 83.64
C ASP A 318 90.77 -37.35 83.47
N LYS A 319 90.18 -37.24 82.26
CA LYS A 319 88.80 -36.77 81.96
C LYS A 319 88.53 -35.25 82.05
N ASN A 320 87.59 -34.59 81.35
CA ASN A 320 86.44 -34.98 80.51
C ASN A 320 85.91 -33.75 79.72
N ASN A 321 85.12 -34.04 78.69
CA ASN A 321 84.22 -33.21 77.87
C ASN A 321 83.31 -32.17 78.56
N ALA A 322 82.83 -31.18 77.79
CA ALA A 322 81.43 -30.69 77.79
C ALA A 322 81.18 -29.85 76.50
N TRP A 323 80.24 -30.14 75.59
CA TRP A 323 78.77 -30.18 75.70
C TRP A 323 78.11 -28.81 75.96
N SER A 324 78.15 -27.90 74.97
CA SER A 324 77.53 -26.56 75.09
C SER A 324 77.27 -25.91 73.72
N GLU A 325 76.27 -26.33 72.92
CA GLU A 325 75.90 -25.51 71.73
C GLU A 325 74.54 -25.70 71.02
N SER A 326 73.44 -26.16 71.64
CA SER A 326 72.24 -26.46 70.80
C SER A 326 70.84 -26.07 71.31
N GLN A 327 70.64 -24.91 71.95
CA GLN A 327 69.27 -24.46 72.30
C GLN A 327 69.05 -22.93 72.31
N LEU A 328 69.48 -22.16 71.30
CA LEU A 328 69.16 -20.72 71.26
C LEU A 328 68.76 -20.11 69.90
N LEU A 329 68.44 -20.92 68.88
CA LEU A 329 68.16 -20.39 67.52
C LEU A 329 66.76 -20.76 66.96
N ARG A 330 65.73 -20.82 67.82
CA ARG A 330 64.38 -21.21 67.37
C ARG A 330 63.22 -20.27 67.69
N TYR A 331 63.46 -19.05 68.18
CA TYR A 331 62.36 -18.19 68.69
C TYR A 331 62.24 -16.77 68.12
N LYS A 332 62.94 -16.41 67.03
CA LYS A 332 62.95 -15.02 66.52
C LYS A 332 62.38 -14.78 65.11
N LEU A 333 61.77 -15.77 64.45
CA LEU A 333 61.34 -15.64 63.05
C LEU A 333 59.81 -15.69 62.79
N GLU A 334 58.96 -15.62 63.83
CA GLU A 334 57.52 -15.90 63.68
C GLU A 334 56.60 -14.68 63.90
N LYS A 335 57.15 -13.45 64.01
CA LYS A 335 56.33 -12.24 64.29
C LYS A 335 56.34 -11.14 63.21
N GLU A 336 57.08 -11.30 62.11
CA GLU A 336 57.12 -10.30 61.01
C GLU A 336 56.23 -10.65 59.79
N ASP A 337 55.72 -11.88 59.68
CA ASP A 337 54.91 -12.31 58.52
C ASP A 337 53.40 -11.98 58.64
N ASP A 338 52.86 -11.86 59.86
CA ASP A 338 51.43 -11.65 60.06
C ASP A 338 50.94 -10.24 59.65
N HIS A 339 51.77 -9.21 59.83
CA HIS A 339 51.39 -7.83 59.48
C HIS A 339 51.38 -7.57 57.97
N LYS A 340 52.27 -8.22 57.20
CA LYS A 340 52.23 -8.16 55.73
C LYS A 340 51.00 -8.86 55.18
N MET A 341 50.61 -9.99 55.76
CA MET A 341 49.40 -10.73 55.36
C MET A 341 48.10 -9.92 55.55
N GLN A 342 47.99 -9.15 56.63
CA GLN A 342 46.81 -8.29 56.86
C GLN A 342 46.74 -7.10 55.88
N TYR A 343 47.88 -6.52 55.50
CA TYR A 343 47.93 -5.44 54.51
C TYR A 343 47.53 -5.90 53.10
N TRP A 344 47.94 -7.10 52.68
CA TRP A 344 47.52 -7.66 51.39
C TRP A 344 46.03 -8.01 51.34
N LYS A 345 45.46 -8.51 52.44
CA LYS A 345 44.02 -8.78 52.54
C LYS A 345 43.17 -7.51 52.38
N THR A 346 43.56 -6.38 52.99
CA THR A 346 42.79 -5.13 52.87
C THR A 346 42.86 -4.53 51.46
N ILE A 347 43.99 -4.66 50.75
CA ILE A 347 44.10 -4.26 49.33
C ILE A 347 43.24 -5.14 48.42
N GLU A 348 43.22 -6.45 48.66
CA GLU A 348 42.41 -7.38 47.88
C GLU A 348 40.90 -7.13 48.07
N GLU A 349 40.49 -6.84 49.30
CA GLU A 349 39.10 -6.50 49.65
C GLU A 349 38.66 -5.16 49.02
N GLN A 350 39.53 -4.15 48.99
CA GLN A 350 39.26 -2.89 48.27
C GLN A 350 39.13 -3.08 46.76
N LYS A 351 39.99 -3.89 46.14
CA LYS A 351 39.88 -4.22 44.71
C LYS A 351 38.59 -4.97 44.39
N PHE A 352 38.18 -5.89 45.27
CA PHE A 352 36.93 -6.63 45.12
C PHE A 352 35.71 -5.69 45.17
N LEU A 353 35.67 -4.77 46.14
CA LEU A 353 34.63 -3.74 46.24
C LEU A 353 34.58 -2.81 45.00
N GLU A 354 35.74 -2.42 44.47
CA GLU A 354 35.81 -1.58 43.27
C GLU A 354 35.30 -2.33 42.02
N GLU A 355 35.64 -3.61 41.88
CA GLU A 355 35.13 -4.47 40.80
C GLU A 355 33.63 -4.73 40.92
N GLU A 356 33.12 -4.95 42.13
CA GLU A 356 31.69 -5.12 42.39
C GLU A 356 30.92 -3.84 42.04
N GLN A 357 31.46 -2.67 42.40
CA GLN A 357 30.87 -1.38 42.05
C GLN A 357 30.89 -1.12 40.54
N LYS A 358 31.97 -1.49 39.82
CA LYS A 358 32.02 -1.42 38.35
C LYS A 358 30.98 -2.33 37.70
N LYS A 359 30.81 -3.56 38.20
CA LYS A 359 29.75 -4.48 37.73
C LYS A 359 28.36 -3.88 37.97
N LYS A 360 28.10 -3.33 39.15
CA LYS A 360 26.83 -2.67 39.50
C LYS A 360 26.53 -1.47 38.59
N ASN A 361 27.52 -0.61 38.33
CA ASN A 361 27.39 0.53 37.43
C ASN A 361 27.08 0.09 35.99
N ARG A 362 27.79 -0.94 35.49
CA ARG A 362 27.53 -1.50 34.15
C ARG A 362 26.12 -2.08 34.02
N VAL A 363 25.64 -2.79 35.05
CA VAL A 363 24.26 -3.28 35.09
C VAL A 363 23.26 -2.13 35.09
N ASN A 364 23.52 -1.06 35.85
CA ASN A 364 22.65 0.12 35.88
C ASN A 364 22.64 0.87 34.53
N GLU A 365 23.77 1.01 33.86
CA GLU A 365 23.83 1.58 32.50
C GLU A 365 23.03 0.75 31.49
N LEU A 366 23.14 -0.58 31.55
CA LEU A 366 22.36 -1.48 30.69
C LEU A 366 20.86 -1.36 30.99
N LYS A 367 20.47 -1.25 32.26
CA LYS A 367 19.08 -0.99 32.66
C LYS A 367 18.58 0.34 32.11
N GLN A 368 19.36 1.42 32.23
CA GLN A 368 19.00 2.73 31.69
C GLN A 368 18.84 2.71 30.16
N LYS A 369 19.78 2.09 29.43
CA LYS A 369 19.68 1.91 27.97
C LYS A 369 18.43 1.11 27.58
N THR A 370 18.11 0.07 28.35
CA THR A 370 16.90 -0.73 28.14
C THR A 370 15.64 0.09 28.38
N ILE A 371 15.58 0.87 29.46
CA ILE A 371 14.46 1.78 29.76
C ILE A 371 14.27 2.79 28.63
N GLN A 372 15.34 3.47 28.18
CA GLN A 372 15.28 4.43 27.08
C GLN A 372 14.77 3.79 25.78
N SER A 373 15.23 2.57 25.47
CA SER A 373 14.76 1.83 24.29
C SER A 373 13.28 1.46 24.40
N LEU A 374 12.81 1.05 25.57
CA LEU A 374 11.41 0.77 25.84
C LEU A 374 10.55 2.03 25.74
N GLU A 375 10.99 3.16 26.29
CA GLU A 375 10.32 4.46 26.18
C GLU A 375 10.20 4.92 24.73
N GLN A 376 11.27 4.78 23.93
CA GLN A 376 11.23 5.05 22.49
C GLN A 376 10.22 4.13 21.79
N SER A 377 10.19 2.84 22.11
CA SER A 377 9.23 1.89 21.55
C SER A 377 7.78 2.27 21.91
N ILE A 378 7.54 2.69 23.15
CA ILE A 378 6.22 3.16 23.61
C ILE A 378 5.81 4.43 22.85
N LYS A 379 6.70 5.41 22.71
CA LYS A 379 6.43 6.65 21.95
C LYS A 379 6.10 6.35 20.49
N LEU A 380 6.87 5.47 19.83
CA LEU A 380 6.58 5.05 18.45
C LEU A 380 5.23 4.34 18.33
N LYS A 381 4.87 3.47 19.28
CA LYS A 381 3.54 2.83 19.31
C LYS A 381 2.42 3.85 19.52
N GLN A 382 2.62 4.85 20.37
CA GLN A 382 1.65 5.93 20.59
C GLN A 382 1.46 6.77 19.33
N ILE A 383 2.54 7.16 18.65
CA ILE A 383 2.49 7.88 17.37
C ILE A 383 1.74 7.06 16.33
N LYS A 384 2.07 5.77 16.18
CA LYS A 384 1.37 4.88 15.24
C LYS A 384 -0.12 4.79 15.53
N LYS A 385 -0.50 4.69 16.82
CA LYS A 385 -1.90 4.65 17.24
C LYS A 385 -2.64 5.97 16.95
N LEU A 386 -1.96 7.11 17.08
CA LEU A 386 -2.53 8.41 16.70
C LEU A 386 -2.72 8.51 15.18
N GLN A 387 -1.73 8.10 14.40
CA GLN A 387 -1.83 8.07 12.94
C GLN A 387 -2.94 7.12 12.45
N GLU A 388 -3.07 5.94 13.04
CA GLU A 388 -4.17 5.00 12.74
C GLU A 388 -5.53 5.64 13.05
N LYS A 389 -5.67 6.33 14.20
CA LYS A 389 -6.91 7.06 14.52
C LYS A 389 -7.20 8.21 13.56
N GLU A 390 -6.18 8.93 13.11
CA GLU A 390 -6.34 10.00 12.12
C GLU A 390 -6.80 9.45 10.78
N LEU A 391 -6.23 8.32 10.34
CA LEU A 391 -6.65 7.62 9.12
C LEU A 391 -8.09 7.09 9.24
N ASP A 392 -8.44 6.47 10.37
CA ASP A 392 -9.81 6.01 10.63
C ASP A 392 -10.81 7.18 10.62
N ASN A 393 -10.43 8.33 11.19
CA ASN A 393 -11.25 9.53 11.17
C ASN A 393 -11.42 10.09 9.75
N LEU A 394 -10.35 10.13 8.95
CA LEU A 394 -10.40 10.56 7.55
C LEU A 394 -11.27 9.62 6.72
N GLN A 395 -11.13 8.30 6.91
CA GLN A 395 -11.97 7.31 6.25
C GLN A 395 -13.44 7.48 6.64
N GLY A 396 -13.72 7.74 7.92
CA GLY A 396 -15.07 8.06 8.40
C GLY A 396 -15.64 9.33 7.77
N GLN A 397 -14.82 10.37 7.57
CA GLN A 397 -15.26 11.59 6.88
C GLN A 397 -15.57 11.35 5.40
N VAL A 398 -14.73 10.58 4.70
CA VAL A 398 -14.98 10.21 3.29
C VAL A 398 -16.28 9.42 3.17
N TRP A 399 -16.49 8.42 4.03
CA TRP A 399 -17.75 7.66 4.05
C TRP A 399 -18.96 8.53 4.34
N LYS A 400 -18.84 9.50 5.25
CA LYS A 400 -19.92 10.44 5.53
C LYS A 400 -20.25 11.29 4.30
N GLN A 401 -19.24 11.82 3.61
CA GLN A 401 -19.42 12.60 2.37
C GLN A 401 -20.03 11.74 1.25
N ASP A 402 -19.55 10.52 1.06
CA ASP A 402 -20.09 9.60 0.06
C ASP A 402 -21.56 9.25 0.35
N THR A 403 -21.89 9.06 1.63
CA THR A 403 -23.27 8.78 2.06
C THR A 403 -24.16 9.99 1.83
N GLU A 404 -23.72 11.19 2.22
CA GLU A 404 -24.46 12.44 1.97
C GLU A 404 -24.68 12.66 0.47
N ARG A 405 -23.64 12.47 -0.34
CA ARG A 405 -23.72 12.58 -1.81
C ARG A 405 -24.69 11.56 -2.39
N PHE A 406 -24.66 10.31 -1.93
CA PHE A 406 -25.59 9.27 -2.38
C PHE A 406 -27.05 9.66 -2.10
N PHE A 407 -27.34 10.15 -0.88
CA PHE A 407 -28.68 10.63 -0.53
C PHE A 407 -29.10 11.83 -1.39
N GLN A 408 -28.18 12.74 -1.68
CA GLN A 408 -28.44 13.90 -2.53
C GLN A 408 -28.77 13.47 -3.97
N GLU A 409 -27.99 12.55 -4.54
CA GLU A 409 -28.24 11.99 -5.87
C GLU A 409 -29.57 11.21 -5.94
N GLU A 410 -29.93 10.50 -4.87
CA GLU A 410 -31.22 9.79 -4.78
C GLU A 410 -32.39 10.76 -4.68
N GLN A 411 -32.23 11.84 -3.92
CA GLN A 411 -33.23 12.90 -3.82
C GLN A 411 -33.41 13.66 -5.14
N ASP A 412 -32.31 13.97 -5.83
CA ASP A 412 -32.34 14.60 -7.16
C ASP A 412 -33.06 13.71 -8.19
N LYS A 413 -32.83 12.39 -8.15
CA LYS A 413 -33.58 11.43 -8.99
C LYS A 413 -35.07 11.46 -8.68
N LEU A 414 -35.46 11.44 -7.40
CA LEU A 414 -36.86 11.51 -7.01
C LEU A 414 -37.51 12.83 -7.45
N ASP A 415 -36.80 13.95 -7.32
CA ASP A 415 -37.30 15.25 -7.74
C ASP A 415 -37.36 15.39 -9.27
N GLN A 416 -36.43 14.79 -10.00
CA GLN A 416 -36.52 14.68 -11.46
C GLN A 416 -37.75 13.85 -11.88
N ILE A 417 -38.02 12.72 -11.22
CA ILE A 417 -39.22 11.91 -11.47
C ILE A 417 -40.48 12.72 -11.17
N LYS A 418 -40.53 13.47 -10.06
CA LYS A 418 -41.66 14.36 -9.74
C LYS A 418 -41.85 15.43 -10.81
N LYS A 419 -40.77 16.09 -11.24
CA LYS A 419 -40.80 17.11 -12.32
C LYS A 419 -41.36 16.52 -13.61
N VAL A 420 -40.87 15.36 -14.04
CA VAL A 420 -41.37 14.65 -15.23
C VAL A 420 -42.85 14.28 -15.09
N LYS A 421 -43.27 13.78 -13.92
CA LYS A 421 -44.70 13.49 -13.65
C LYS A 421 -45.58 14.73 -13.74
N ILE A 422 -45.11 15.88 -13.24
CA ILE A 422 -45.82 17.17 -13.34
C ILE A 422 -45.93 17.60 -14.81
N GLU A 423 -44.85 17.51 -15.58
CA GLU A 423 -44.88 17.84 -17.01
C GLU A 423 -45.80 16.91 -17.80
N HIS A 424 -45.76 15.60 -17.54
CA HIS A 424 -46.71 14.65 -18.13
C HIS A 424 -48.16 14.99 -17.76
N LYS A 425 -48.43 15.37 -16.51
CA LYS A 425 -49.77 15.81 -16.07
C LYS A 425 -50.21 17.07 -16.84
N LYS A 426 -49.34 18.05 -17.04
CA LYS A 426 -49.64 19.26 -17.84
C LYS A 426 -49.94 18.90 -19.30
N ILE A 427 -49.15 18.02 -19.91
CA ILE A 427 -49.38 17.55 -21.28
C ILE A 427 -50.73 16.86 -21.38
N LEU A 428 -51.06 15.97 -20.43
CA LEU A 428 -52.34 15.28 -20.41
C LEU A 428 -53.51 16.27 -20.25
N GLN A 429 -53.39 17.24 -19.34
CA GLN A 429 -54.39 18.30 -19.18
C GLN A 429 -54.58 19.11 -20.46
N LYS A 430 -53.49 19.44 -21.17
CA LYS A 430 -53.57 20.13 -22.46
C LYS A 430 -54.28 19.28 -23.52
N GLN A 431 -53.95 17.99 -23.59
CA GLN A 431 -54.64 17.04 -24.49
C GLN A 431 -56.13 16.91 -24.15
N MET A 432 -56.48 16.85 -22.85
CA MET A 432 -57.87 16.86 -22.42
C MET A 432 -58.56 18.16 -22.79
N GLN A 433 -57.95 19.33 -22.57
CA GLN A 433 -58.51 20.61 -23.01
C GLN A 433 -58.67 20.70 -24.53
N ASP A 434 -57.72 20.17 -25.29
CA ASP A 434 -57.81 20.13 -26.76
C ASP A 434 -58.87 19.15 -27.26
N LYS A 435 -59.19 18.09 -26.49
CA LYS A 435 -60.34 17.19 -26.74
C LYS A 435 -61.68 17.72 -26.21
N ILE A 436 -61.67 18.52 -25.13
CA ILE A 436 -62.85 19.13 -24.51
C ILE A 436 -63.25 20.40 -25.26
N LYS A 437 -62.33 21.05 -26.00
CA LYS A 437 -62.74 21.90 -27.12
C LYS A 437 -63.65 21.01 -27.96
N PRO A 438 -64.96 21.29 -27.99
CA PRO A 438 -65.89 20.42 -28.69
C PRO A 438 -65.34 20.28 -30.10
N GLU A 439 -65.46 19.08 -30.68
CA GLU A 439 -65.47 18.91 -32.12
C GLU A 439 -66.05 20.20 -32.69
N ARG A 440 -65.22 20.99 -33.38
CA ARG A 440 -65.67 22.26 -33.96
C ARG A 440 -66.84 21.84 -34.84
N GLY A 441 -68.05 22.01 -34.31
CA GLY A 441 -69.16 21.12 -34.62
C GLY A 441 -69.42 21.10 -36.10
N GLU A 442 -69.70 19.91 -36.64
CA GLU A 442 -70.52 19.64 -37.84
C GLU A 442 -70.42 20.64 -39.00
N LYS A 443 -69.29 21.33 -39.16
CA LYS A 443 -69.04 22.21 -40.29
C LYS A 443 -68.41 21.32 -41.34
N MET A 444 -69.11 21.20 -42.46
CA MET A 444 -68.61 20.55 -43.67
C MET A 444 -67.15 20.95 -43.90
N SER A 445 -66.33 19.95 -44.23
CA SER A 445 -64.94 20.16 -44.59
C SER A 445 -64.86 21.17 -45.74
N ILE A 446 -63.83 22.02 -45.80
CA ILE A 446 -63.68 23.08 -46.82
C ILE A 446 -63.91 22.54 -48.26
N PRO A 447 -63.42 21.33 -48.65
CA PRO A 447 -63.71 20.73 -49.95
C PRO A 447 -65.18 20.36 -50.15
N GLU A 448 -65.86 19.83 -49.13
CA GLU A 448 -67.29 19.50 -49.17
C GLU A 448 -68.12 20.78 -49.33
N LEU A 449 -67.72 21.87 -48.65
CA LEU A 449 -68.34 23.19 -48.74
C LEU A 449 -68.17 23.83 -50.13
N LEU A 450 -67.05 23.55 -50.80
CA LEU A 450 -66.79 23.97 -52.18
C LEU A 450 -67.57 23.14 -53.21
N GLN A 451 -67.65 21.82 -53.03
CA GLN A 451 -68.46 20.95 -53.90
C GLN A 451 -69.95 21.28 -53.77
N ASN A 452 -70.42 21.52 -52.55
CA ASN A 452 -71.80 21.89 -52.28
C ASN A 452 -72.09 23.39 -52.50
N LYS A 453 -71.11 24.19 -52.95
CA LYS A 453 -71.27 25.64 -53.12
C LYS A 453 -72.43 26.00 -54.05
N ALA A 454 -72.59 25.30 -55.16
CA ALA A 454 -73.68 25.55 -56.10
C ALA A 454 -75.03 25.20 -55.49
N ILE A 455 -75.12 24.06 -54.81
CA ILE A 455 -76.34 23.58 -54.13
C ILE A 455 -76.73 24.54 -53.00
N LEU A 456 -75.78 24.93 -52.15
CA LEU A 456 -75.98 25.89 -51.07
C LEU A 456 -76.41 27.26 -51.60
N LYS A 457 -75.90 27.69 -52.76
CA LYS A 457 -76.34 28.93 -53.42
C LYS A 457 -77.78 28.82 -53.91
N THR A 458 -78.15 27.70 -54.53
CA THR A 458 -79.53 27.47 -54.99
C THR A 458 -80.53 27.32 -53.86
N ILE A 459 -80.16 26.71 -52.73
CA ILE A 459 -81.01 26.64 -51.53
C ILE A 459 -81.23 28.04 -50.99
N LYS A 460 -80.16 28.85 -50.87
CA LYS A 460 -80.27 30.24 -50.44
C LYS A 460 -81.14 31.08 -51.38
N GLU A 461 -81.00 30.92 -52.69
CA GLU A 461 -81.83 31.60 -53.69
C GLU A 461 -83.30 31.16 -53.61
N LYS A 462 -83.57 29.86 -53.34
CA LYS A 462 -84.93 29.35 -53.10
C LYS A 462 -85.56 29.82 -51.79
N ASP A 463 -84.80 29.83 -50.69
CA ASP A 463 -85.28 30.34 -49.39
C ASP A 463 -85.66 31.83 -49.49
N ILE A 464 -84.89 32.61 -50.26
CA ILE A 464 -85.21 34.01 -50.56
C ILE A 464 -86.49 34.10 -51.41
N TYR A 465 -86.64 33.25 -52.41
CA TYR A 465 -87.83 33.21 -53.27
C TYR A 465 -89.10 32.78 -52.52
N ASP A 466 -88.99 31.83 -51.58
CA ASP A 466 -90.11 31.38 -50.75
C ASP A 466 -90.50 32.45 -49.71
N LEU A 467 -89.54 33.21 -49.19
CA LEU A 467 -89.80 34.40 -48.35
C LEU A 467 -90.52 35.50 -49.15
N GLU A 468 -90.11 35.78 -50.40
CA GLU A 468 -90.78 36.75 -51.28
C GLU A 468 -92.21 36.33 -51.64
N LYS A 469 -92.48 35.02 -51.72
CA LYS A 469 -93.82 34.46 -52.00
C LYS A 469 -94.77 34.50 -50.80
N THR A 470 -94.25 34.64 -49.58
CA THR A 470 -95.06 34.79 -48.36
C THR A 470 -95.39 36.25 -48.01
N VAL A 471 -94.84 37.23 -48.74
CA VAL A 471 -95.00 38.67 -48.48
C VAL A 471 -95.93 39.35 -49.53
N VAL A 472 -96.47 38.58 -50.47
CA VAL A 472 -97.58 38.98 -51.37
C VAL A 472 -98.81 38.16 -51.01
#